data_AF-A0A3M1ZHC7-F1
#
_entry.id   AF-A0A3M1ZHC7-F1
#
_cell.length_a   1.000
_cell.length_b   1.000
_cell.length_c   1.000
_cell.angle_alpha   90.00
_cell.angle_beta   90.00
_cell.angle_gamma   90.00
#
_symmetry.space_group_name_H-M   'P 1'
#
loop_
_entity.id
_entity.type
_entity.pdbx_description
1 polymer ?
#
loop_
_entity_poly.entity_id
_entity_poly.type
_entity_poly.pdbx_seq_one_letter_code
_entity_poly.pdbx_strand_id
1 'polypeptide(L)'
;AKVELLRPCVVIGLQRDTELAPILTPLRRWPGVTVIDLPVATAVRRRSPAERRQLRAHAYQQYFQHAQRRPLAYHKLASFPHTHFQPGQLIALENKHGLTIALAVVETHFPETGIIWIHTPWDGETAVAAIRQGKLRLDMTTWQDAPLLPPSPNRQWR
;
A
#
# COMPACT_ATOMS: atom_id res chain seq x y z
N ALA A 1 -14.75 3.58 14.20
CA ALA A 1 -13.87 2.61 13.49
C ALA A 1 -12.40 2.65 13.94
N LYS A 2 -11.54 3.57 13.47
CA LYS A 2 -10.08 3.50 13.77
C LYS A 2 -9.73 3.75 15.24
N VAL A 3 -10.34 4.76 15.88
CA VAL A 3 -10.09 5.08 17.30
C VAL A 3 -10.54 3.94 18.22
N GLU A 4 -11.72 3.36 17.98
CA GLU A 4 -12.25 2.22 18.74
C GLU A 4 -11.36 0.99 18.62
N LEU A 5 -10.81 0.72 17.43
CA LEU A 5 -9.94 -0.42 17.18
C LEU A 5 -8.57 -0.23 17.84
N LEU A 6 -7.98 0.96 17.73
CA LEU A 6 -6.65 1.24 18.26
C LEU A 6 -6.63 1.52 19.76
N ARG A 7 -7.78 1.92 20.34
CA ARG A 7 -7.93 2.30 21.76
C ARG A 7 -6.79 3.20 22.25
N PRO A 8 -6.54 4.35 21.57
CA PRO A 8 -5.42 5.20 21.92
C PRO A 8 -5.63 5.83 23.31
N CYS A 9 -4.57 5.90 24.11
CA CYS A 9 -4.57 6.69 25.34
C CYS A 9 -4.25 8.17 25.08
N VAL A 10 -3.62 8.49 23.95
CA VAL A 10 -3.25 9.86 23.55
C VAL A 10 -3.59 10.09 22.07
N VAL A 11 -4.19 11.24 21.77
CA VAL A 11 -4.48 11.72 20.42
C VAL A 11 -3.87 13.10 20.25
N ILE A 12 -3.02 13.28 19.24
CA ILE A 12 -2.38 14.56 18.93
C ILE A 12 -3.07 15.17 17.70
N GLY A 13 -3.65 16.36 17.86
CA GLY A 13 -4.25 17.14 16.79
C GLY A 13 -3.29 18.19 16.27
N LEU A 14 -2.75 18.00 15.06
CA LEU A 14 -1.98 19.02 14.34
C LEU A 14 -2.94 19.81 13.45
N GLN A 15 -3.33 21.01 13.88
CA GLN A 15 -4.28 21.87 13.15
C GLN A 15 -3.80 23.31 13.06
N ARG A 16 -4.21 24.02 12.00
CA ARG A 16 -3.96 25.47 11.86
C ARG A 16 -5.02 26.30 12.57
N ASP A 17 -6.27 25.88 12.45
CA ASP A 17 -7.44 26.52 13.07
C ASP A 17 -8.25 25.45 13.82
N THR A 18 -9.52 25.26 13.45
CA THR A 18 -10.46 24.33 14.09
C THR A 18 -10.89 23.20 13.16
N GLU A 19 -10.12 22.93 12.10
CA GLU A 19 -10.44 21.94 11.06
C GLU A 19 -10.65 20.52 11.62
N LEU A 20 -10.02 20.20 12.75
CA LEU A 20 -10.15 18.91 13.42
C LEU A 20 -11.19 18.92 14.55
N ALA A 21 -11.84 20.04 14.85
CA ALA A 21 -12.81 20.14 15.95
C ALA A 21 -13.93 19.09 15.90
N PRO A 22 -14.49 18.70 14.73
CA PRO A 22 -15.51 17.63 14.66
C PRO A 22 -14.99 16.26 15.12
N ILE A 23 -13.68 16.01 14.95
CA ILE A 23 -13.05 14.74 15.33
C ILE A 23 -12.57 14.81 16.78
N LEU A 24 -11.95 15.91 17.19
CA LEU A 24 -11.30 16.04 18.50
C LEU A 24 -12.28 16.29 19.64
N THR A 25 -13.39 17.00 19.40
CA THR A 25 -14.34 17.36 20.46
C THR A 25 -14.99 16.13 21.12
N PRO A 26 -15.47 15.11 20.38
CA PRO A 26 -15.93 13.87 21.00
C PRO A 26 -14.82 13.12 21.75
N LEU A 27 -13.60 13.11 21.21
CA LEU A 27 -12.46 12.39 21.82
C LEU A 27 -12.03 12.99 23.16
N ARG A 28 -12.12 14.32 23.30
CA ARG A 28 -11.88 15.01 24.59
C ARG A 28 -12.83 14.56 25.69
N ARG A 29 -14.01 14.05 25.34
CA ARG A 29 -15.01 13.54 26.29
C ARG A 29 -14.90 12.03 26.50
N TRP A 30 -14.06 11.34 25.75
CA TRP A 30 -13.91 9.90 25.87
C TRP A 30 -13.05 9.55 27.08
N PRO A 31 -13.55 8.75 28.04
CA PRO A 31 -12.76 8.25 29.16
C PRO A 31 -11.44 7.59 28.72
N GLY A 32 -10.33 7.99 29.33
CA GLY A 32 -9.01 7.40 29.10
C GLY A 32 -8.27 7.89 27.85
N VAL A 33 -8.82 8.88 27.13
CA VAL A 33 -8.16 9.51 25.98
C VAL A 33 -7.73 10.93 26.32
N THR A 34 -6.43 11.20 26.26
CA THR A 34 -5.88 12.57 26.36
C THR A 34 -5.74 13.16 24.97
N VAL A 35 -6.35 14.32 24.72
CA VAL A 35 -6.20 15.05 23.45
C VAL A 35 -5.23 16.21 23.64
N ILE A 36 -4.20 16.28 22.80
CA ILE A 36 -3.20 17.35 22.78
C ILE A 36 -3.34 18.11 21.46
N ASP A 37 -3.67 19.40 21.54
CA ASP A 37 -3.70 20.29 20.39
C ASP A 37 -2.31 20.92 20.20
N LEU A 38 -1.74 20.72 19.00
CA LEU A 38 -0.45 21.30 18.63
C LEU A 38 -0.61 22.18 17.38
N PRO A 39 -0.07 23.41 17.39
CA PRO A 39 -0.06 24.23 16.19
C PRO A 39 0.84 23.59 15.13
N VAL A 40 0.43 23.71 13.87
CA VAL A 40 1.30 23.33 12.75
C VAL A 40 2.47 24.31 12.67
N ALA A 41 3.71 23.79 12.68
CA ALA A 41 4.90 24.62 12.59
C ALA A 41 4.91 25.48 11.31
N THR A 42 5.33 26.75 11.44
CA THR A 42 5.32 27.74 10.34
C THR A 42 6.17 27.34 9.14
N ALA A 43 7.22 26.54 9.35
CA ALA A 43 8.06 25.99 8.29
C ALA A 43 7.37 24.90 7.44
N VAL A 44 6.22 24.37 7.88
CA VAL A 44 5.51 23.29 7.17
C VAL A 44 4.72 23.86 6.00
N ARG A 45 5.24 23.66 4.79
CA ARG A 45 4.56 23.98 3.54
C ARG A 45 3.76 22.80 3.00
N ARG A 46 2.68 23.12 2.26
CA ARG A 46 1.92 22.12 1.51
C ARG A 46 2.74 21.60 0.34
N ARG A 47 2.87 20.28 0.20
CA ARG A 47 3.49 19.66 -0.97
C ARG A 47 2.52 19.65 -2.15
N SER A 48 3.00 20.00 -3.33
CA SER A 48 2.24 19.89 -4.58
C SER A 48 1.94 18.43 -4.94
N PRO A 49 0.97 18.15 -5.82
CA PRO A 49 0.76 16.80 -6.34
C PRO A 49 2.03 16.17 -6.95
N ALA A 50 2.83 16.97 -7.68
CA ALA A 50 4.07 16.51 -8.29
C ALA A 50 5.13 16.14 -7.24
N GLU A 51 5.32 16.97 -6.21
CA GLU A 51 6.24 16.68 -5.11
C GLU A 51 5.84 15.42 -4.34
N ARG A 52 4.53 15.22 -4.12
CA ARG A 52 4.03 13.98 -3.48
C ARG A 52 4.28 12.76 -4.34
N ARG A 53 4.16 12.88 -5.67
CA ARG A 53 4.46 11.79 -6.61
C ARG A 53 5.95 11.44 -6.61
N GLN A 54 6.82 12.45 -6.66
CA GLN A 54 8.27 12.27 -6.58
C GLN A 54 8.70 11.61 -5.27
N LEU A 55 8.13 12.04 -4.14
CA LEU A 55 8.41 11.44 -2.84
C LEU A 55 8.00 9.95 -2.80
N ARG A 56 6.83 9.60 -3.34
CA ARG A 56 6.41 8.19 -3.44
C ARG A 56 7.37 7.39 -4.32
N ALA A 57 7.75 7.93 -5.48
CA ALA A 57 8.70 7.27 -6.38
C ALA A 57 10.04 6.99 -5.68
N HIS A 58 10.59 7.97 -4.97
CA HIS A 58 11.81 7.79 -4.19
C HIS A 58 11.64 6.72 -3.09
N ALA A 59 10.52 6.73 -2.37
CA ALA A 59 10.24 5.70 -1.35
C ALA A 59 10.15 4.28 -1.96
N TYR A 60 9.53 4.14 -3.14
CA TYR A 60 9.51 2.85 -3.85
C TYR A 60 10.91 2.43 -4.30
N GLN A 61 11.67 3.34 -4.90
CA GLN A 61 13.05 3.07 -5.32
C GLN A 61 13.90 2.57 -4.14
N GLN A 62 13.81 3.24 -2.98
CA GLN A 62 14.51 2.82 -1.76
C GLN A 62 14.03 1.46 -1.26
N TYR A 63 12.71 1.22 -1.23
CA TYR A 63 12.15 -0.05 -0.77
C TYR A 63 12.58 -1.24 -1.65
N PHE A 64 12.63 -1.05 -2.97
CA PHE A 64 12.96 -2.09 -3.94
C PHE A 64 14.46 -2.13 -4.32
N GLN A 65 15.33 -1.36 -3.66
CA GLN A 65 16.75 -1.26 -4.04
C GLN A 65 17.51 -2.60 -4.00
N HIS A 66 17.06 -3.56 -3.18
CA HIS A 66 17.62 -4.91 -3.07
C HIS A 66 16.64 -5.99 -3.52
N ALA A 67 15.59 -5.60 -4.23
CA ALA A 67 14.60 -6.55 -4.69
C ALA A 67 15.17 -7.47 -5.76
N GLN A 68 14.73 -8.73 -5.71
CA GLN A 68 15.16 -9.76 -6.63
C GLN A 68 13.96 -10.28 -7.41
N ARG A 69 14.24 -10.74 -8.63
CA ARG A 69 13.26 -11.39 -9.49
C ARG A 69 13.02 -12.81 -9.00
N ARG A 70 11.77 -13.15 -8.68
CA ARG A 70 11.39 -14.46 -8.11
C ARG A 70 10.09 -14.98 -8.73
N PRO A 71 9.96 -16.30 -8.95
CA PRO A 71 8.69 -16.90 -9.31
C PRO A 71 7.81 -17.04 -8.07
N LEU A 72 6.52 -16.75 -8.19
CA LEU A 72 5.52 -16.98 -7.16
C LEU A 72 4.36 -17.78 -7.76
N ALA A 73 4.19 -19.01 -7.27
CA ALA A 73 3.05 -19.85 -7.61
C ALA A 73 1.81 -19.35 -6.83
N TYR A 74 0.88 -18.69 -7.52
CA TYR A 74 -0.27 -18.05 -6.87
C TYR A 74 -1.52 -18.93 -6.79
N HIS A 75 -1.56 -20.04 -7.52
CA HIS A 75 -2.72 -20.96 -7.53
C HIS A 75 -3.00 -21.62 -6.17
N LYS A 76 -2.01 -21.69 -5.28
CA LYS A 76 -2.15 -22.19 -3.90
C LYS A 76 -2.38 -21.08 -2.86
N LEU A 77 -2.42 -19.83 -3.29
CA LEU A 77 -2.51 -18.65 -2.43
C LEU A 77 -3.89 -18.03 -2.54
N ALA A 78 -4.38 -17.46 -1.45
CA ALA A 78 -5.57 -16.62 -1.52
C ALA A 78 -5.23 -15.31 -2.26
N SER A 79 -6.02 -14.91 -3.27
CA SER A 79 -5.78 -13.69 -4.05
C SER A 79 -6.93 -12.69 -3.89
N PHE A 80 -6.62 -11.45 -3.53
CA PHE A 80 -7.63 -10.42 -3.21
C PHE A 80 -7.33 -9.07 -3.87
N PRO A 81 -8.25 -8.45 -4.65
CA PRO A 81 -9.41 -9.06 -5.34
C PRO A 81 -8.98 -9.94 -6.54
N HIS A 82 -9.95 -10.57 -7.23
CA HIS A 82 -9.83 -11.55 -8.33
C HIS A 82 -8.62 -11.45 -9.28
N THR A 83 -8.21 -12.60 -9.83
CA THR A 83 -6.95 -12.88 -10.53
C THR A 83 -6.83 -12.25 -11.93
N HIS A 84 -6.41 -11.00 -12.01
CA HIS A 84 -5.78 -10.44 -13.20
C HIS A 84 -4.59 -9.58 -12.80
N PHE A 85 -3.38 -10.10 -13.06
CA PHE A 85 -2.15 -9.37 -12.80
C PHE A 85 -1.77 -8.53 -14.02
N GLN A 86 -1.32 -7.29 -13.80
CA GLN A 86 -0.77 -6.43 -14.84
C GLN A 86 0.74 -6.23 -14.63
N PRO A 87 1.57 -6.19 -15.68
CA PRO A 87 2.96 -5.77 -15.56
C PRO A 87 3.09 -4.40 -14.88
N GLY A 88 4.00 -4.31 -13.92
CA GLY A 88 4.21 -3.17 -13.03
C GLY A 88 3.27 -3.13 -11.83
N GLN A 89 2.27 -4.01 -11.70
CA GLN A 89 1.29 -3.91 -10.62
C GLN A 89 1.94 -4.14 -9.26
N LEU A 90 1.67 -3.23 -8.33
CA LEU A 90 2.09 -3.36 -6.93
C LEU A 90 1.14 -4.32 -6.20
N ILE A 91 1.70 -5.35 -5.59
CA ILE A 91 0.98 -6.33 -4.76
C ILE A 91 1.63 -6.40 -3.38
N ALA A 92 0.84 -6.79 -2.38
CA ALA A 92 1.35 -7.15 -1.06
C ALA A 92 1.33 -8.67 -0.89
N LEU A 93 2.42 -9.20 -0.35
CA LEU A 93 2.53 -10.58 0.10
C LEU A 93 2.13 -10.61 1.58
N GLU A 94 1.16 -11.45 1.92
CA GLU A 94 0.63 -11.57 3.28
C GLU A 94 0.90 -12.96 3.86
N ASN A 95 1.21 -13.01 5.15
CA ASN A 95 1.31 -14.27 5.89
C ASN A 95 -0.08 -14.81 6.27
N LYS A 96 -0.10 -15.97 6.95
CA LYS A 96 -1.34 -16.62 7.42
C LYS A 96 -2.18 -15.79 8.41
N HIS A 97 -1.61 -14.73 8.99
CA HIS A 97 -2.29 -13.83 9.90
C HIS A 97 -2.86 -12.58 9.19
N GLY A 98 -2.73 -12.49 7.87
CA GLY A 98 -3.17 -11.33 7.08
C GLY A 98 -2.26 -10.12 7.22
N LEU A 99 -1.03 -10.29 7.73
CA LEU A 99 -0.06 -9.22 7.83
C LEU A 99 0.80 -9.18 6.57
N THR A 100 0.97 -7.98 5.99
CA THR A 100 1.90 -7.75 4.88
C THR A 100 3.33 -8.00 5.34
N ILE A 101 3.98 -8.98 4.72
CA ILE A 101 5.39 -9.31 4.97
C ILE A 101 6.32 -8.63 3.95
N ALA A 102 5.84 -8.37 2.74
CA ALA A 102 6.58 -7.62 1.72
C ALA A 102 5.65 -7.04 0.66
N LEU A 103 6.14 -6.04 -0.06
CA LEU A 103 5.56 -5.60 -1.32
C LEU A 103 6.30 -6.25 -2.48
N ALA A 104 5.62 -6.40 -3.60
CA ALA A 104 6.18 -6.93 -4.82
C ALA A 104 5.62 -6.20 -6.04
N VAL A 105 6.42 -6.09 -7.10
CA VAL A 105 6.00 -5.60 -8.40
C VAL A 105 5.85 -6.78 -9.34
N VAL A 106 4.69 -6.94 -9.98
CA VAL A 106 4.50 -7.97 -11.00
C VAL A 106 5.31 -7.59 -12.24
N GLU A 107 6.17 -8.49 -12.70
CA GLU A 107 6.92 -8.31 -13.95
C GLU A 107 6.20 -9.00 -15.10
N THR A 108 5.85 -10.28 -14.95
CA THR A 108 5.19 -11.08 -15.98
C THR A 108 4.25 -12.10 -15.35
N HIS A 109 3.14 -12.38 -16.03
CA HIS A 109 2.13 -13.35 -15.58
C HIS A 109 1.98 -14.46 -16.62
N PHE A 110 2.05 -15.70 -16.17
CA PHE A 110 1.79 -16.90 -16.97
C PHE A 110 0.53 -17.60 -16.42
N PRO A 111 -0.67 -17.28 -16.94
CA PRO A 111 -1.92 -17.85 -16.45
C PRO A 111 -1.95 -19.39 -16.50
N GLU A 112 -1.43 -19.96 -17.59
CA GLU A 112 -1.41 -21.41 -17.85
C GLU A 112 -0.68 -22.21 -16.76
N THR A 113 0.39 -21.63 -16.20
CA THR A 113 1.22 -22.30 -15.17
C THR A 113 0.86 -21.88 -13.76
N GLY A 114 -0.02 -20.88 -13.59
CA GLY A 114 -0.35 -20.33 -12.27
C GLY A 114 0.85 -19.69 -11.57
N ILE A 115 1.80 -19.15 -12.34
CA ILE A 115 3.01 -18.49 -11.85
C ILE A 115 3.02 -17.01 -12.29
N ILE A 116 3.38 -16.14 -11.35
CA ILE A 116 3.79 -14.77 -11.65
C ILE A 116 5.26 -14.59 -11.33
N TRP A 117 5.96 -13.84 -12.17
CA TRP A 117 7.29 -13.33 -11.85
C TRP A 117 7.14 -11.99 -11.16
N ILE A 118 7.77 -11.88 -10.00
CA ILE A 118 7.68 -10.69 -9.16
C ILE A 118 9.07 -10.16 -8.85
N HIS A 119 9.14 -8.86 -8.65
CA HIS A 119 10.31 -8.17 -8.13
C HIS A 119 10.02 -7.73 -6.69
N THR A 120 10.74 -8.28 -5.73
CA THR A 120 10.45 -8.09 -4.30
C THR A 120 11.70 -8.19 -3.43
N PRO A 121 11.81 -7.42 -2.33
CA PRO A 121 12.86 -7.62 -1.32
C PRO A 121 12.61 -8.86 -0.44
N TRP A 122 11.48 -9.56 -0.59
CA TRP A 122 11.23 -10.82 0.10
C TRP A 122 12.24 -11.90 -0.32
N ASP A 123 12.85 -12.54 0.66
CA ASP A 123 13.92 -13.52 0.53
C ASP A 123 13.45 -14.96 0.27
N GLY A 124 12.16 -15.24 0.45
CA GLY A 124 11.60 -16.58 0.32
C GLY A 124 11.39 -17.33 1.63
N GLU A 125 11.93 -16.84 2.75
CA GLU A 125 11.95 -17.58 4.03
C GLU A 125 10.60 -17.53 4.74
N THR A 126 9.99 -16.35 4.76
CA THR A 126 8.67 -16.19 5.39
C THR A 126 7.57 -16.69 4.47
N ALA A 127 6.79 -17.66 4.93
CA ALA A 127 5.70 -18.24 4.14
C ALA A 127 4.63 -17.21 3.75
N VAL A 128 4.36 -17.11 2.45
CA VAL A 128 3.25 -16.35 1.87
C VAL A 128 1.99 -17.21 1.91
N ALA A 129 0.90 -16.68 2.46
CA ALA A 129 -0.42 -17.33 2.46
C ALA A 129 -1.41 -16.63 1.52
N ALA A 130 -1.24 -15.33 1.29
CA ALA A 130 -2.12 -14.56 0.42
C ALA A 130 -1.37 -13.48 -0.37
N ILE A 131 -1.97 -13.10 -1.49
CA ILE A 131 -1.58 -11.96 -2.31
C ILE A 131 -2.71 -10.93 -2.27
N ARG A 132 -2.41 -9.72 -1.81
CA ARG A 132 -3.31 -8.57 -1.96
C ARG A 132 -2.90 -7.72 -3.15
N GLN A 133 -3.74 -7.70 -4.16
CA GLN A 133 -3.54 -6.90 -5.36
C GLN A 133 -3.81 -5.42 -5.08
N GLY A 134 -2.81 -4.59 -5.32
CA GLY A 134 -2.94 -3.14 -5.27
C GLY A 134 -3.59 -2.58 -6.55
N LYS A 135 -4.05 -1.33 -6.45
CA LYS A 135 -4.67 -0.57 -7.56
C LYS A 135 -3.68 0.34 -8.30
N LEU A 136 -2.38 0.15 -8.07
CA LEU A 136 -1.31 0.95 -8.63
C LEU A 136 -0.37 0.08 -9.46
N ARG A 137 0.14 0.67 -10.53
CA ARG A 137 1.28 0.20 -11.30
C ARG A 137 2.47 1.11 -11.03
N LEU A 138 3.65 0.51 -10.99
CA LEU A 138 4.93 1.21 -10.93
C LEU A 138 5.65 1.03 -12.26
N ASP A 139 6.21 2.12 -12.77
CA ASP A 139 7.27 2.07 -13.76
C ASP A 139 8.57 1.62 -13.05
N MET A 140 9.16 0.49 -13.43
CA MET A 140 10.34 -0.05 -12.72
C MET A 140 11.65 0.70 -13.04
N THR A 141 11.63 1.64 -13.98
CA THR A 141 12.75 2.52 -14.30
C THR A 141 12.64 3.83 -13.52
N THR A 142 11.46 4.45 -13.50
CA THR A 142 11.24 5.77 -12.87
C THR A 142 10.63 5.71 -11.47
N TRP A 143 10.15 4.54 -11.05
CA TRP A 143 9.41 4.28 -9.82
C TRP A 143 8.13 5.12 -9.64
N GLN A 144 7.68 5.80 -10.69
CA GLN A 144 6.46 6.58 -10.62
C GLN A 144 5.23 5.66 -10.60
N ASP A 145 4.30 5.96 -9.72
CA ASP A 145 3.01 5.28 -9.68
C ASP A 145 2.03 5.84 -10.71
N ALA A 146 1.17 4.94 -11.19
CA ALA A 146 0.01 5.23 -12.02
C ALA A 146 -1.16 4.29 -11.64
N PRO A 147 -2.41 4.64 -11.95
CA PRO A 147 -3.52 3.69 -11.84
C PRO A 147 -3.29 2.43 -12.69
N LEU A 148 -3.98 1.34 -12.35
CA LEU A 148 -4.05 0.17 -13.24
C LEU A 148 -4.63 0.56 -14.60
N LEU A 149 -4.18 -0.16 -15.64
CA LEU A 149 -4.79 -0.02 -16.96
C LEU A 149 -6.23 -0.56 -16.90
N PRO A 150 -7.17 0.04 -17.66
CA PRO A 150 -8.47 -0.56 -17.83
C PRO A 150 -8.31 -1.96 -18.46
N PRO A 151 -9.21 -2.91 -18.13
CA PRO A 151 -9.22 -4.19 -18.82
C PRO A 151 -9.37 -3.95 -20.32
N SER A 152 -8.58 -4.64 -21.14
CA SER A 152 -8.67 -4.52 -22.59
C SER A 152 -10.09 -4.89 -23.04
N PRO A 153 -10.75 -4.08 -23.90
CA PRO A 153 -12.13 -4.31 -24.32
C PRO A 153 -12.35 -5.64 -25.07
N ASN A 154 -11.28 -6.29 -25.54
CA ASN A 154 -11.32 -7.55 -26.29
C ASN A 154 -11.15 -8.83 -25.44
N ARG A 155 -11.13 -8.77 -24.10
CA ARG A 155 -11.26 -9.97 -23.25
C ARG A 155 -12.70 -10.16 -22.81
N GLN A 156 -13.58 -10.43 -23.78
CA GLN A 156 -14.80 -11.17 -23.48
C GLN A 156 -14.40 -12.64 -23.31
N TRP A 157 -14.86 -13.21 -22.19
CA TRP A 157 -14.66 -14.57 -21.73
C TRP A 157 -14.75 -15.61 -22.86
N ARG A 158 -13.65 -16.34 -23.04
CA ARG A 158 -13.66 -17.71 -23.54
C ARG A 158 -12.98 -18.58 -22.49
#